data_AF-A0A3D5WIE5-F1
#
_entry.id   AF-A0A3D5WIE5-F1
#
_cell.length_a   1.000
_cell.length_b   1.000
_cell.length_c   1.000
_cell.angle_alpha   90.00
_cell.angle_beta   90.00
_cell.angle_gamma   90.00
#
_symmetry.space_group_name_H-M   'P 1'
#
loop_
_entity.id
_entity.type
_entity.pdbx_description
1 polymer ?
#
loop_
_entity_poly.entity_id
_entity_poly.type
_entity_poly.pdbx_seq_one_letter_code
_entity_poly.pdbx_strand_id
1 'polypeptide(L)'
;MFCPNCGANNYPNASYCVSCGMRLNYAQNTPSQFPDLPMKWHKYLVYIGMWSSIAYYLYEANQMVQYDRISPMITNKIFMFQYFAYAVLCFWLWWQLKNFNRKAWSAYVIFLVLSIWPSMIIRIVFLITNVQAYIMAGPGFILYEAGTFLVVCIASELTALLNFIYYKKRAMYFVN
;
A
#
# COMPACT_ATOMS: atom_id res chain seq x y z
N MET A 1 43.44 -1.20 3.09
CA MET A 1 42.04 -0.87 2.77
C MET A 1 41.27 -2.15 2.47
N PHE A 2 40.01 -2.24 2.88
CA PHE A 2 39.21 -3.44 2.61
C PHE A 2 38.44 -3.31 1.28
N CYS A 3 38.38 -4.38 0.50
CA CYS A 3 37.63 -4.41 -0.75
C CYS A 3 36.12 -4.44 -0.47
N PRO A 4 35.30 -3.56 -1.06
CA PRO A 4 33.85 -3.56 -0.84
C PRO A 4 33.12 -4.75 -1.46
N ASN A 5 33.76 -5.48 -2.39
CA ASN A 5 33.15 -6.62 -3.08
C ASN A 5 33.36 -7.95 -2.35
N CYS A 6 34.56 -8.19 -1.83
CA CYS A 6 34.93 -9.48 -1.24
C CYS A 6 35.51 -9.38 0.18
N GLY A 7 35.69 -8.18 0.73
CA GLY A 7 36.20 -7.99 2.09
C GLY A 7 37.71 -8.23 2.28
N ALA A 8 38.48 -8.51 1.22
CA ALA A 8 39.91 -8.73 1.33
C ALA A 8 40.68 -7.46 1.77
N ASN A 9 41.72 -7.62 2.59
CA ASN A 9 42.62 -6.53 2.96
C ASN A 9 43.65 -6.30 1.84
N ASN A 10 43.71 -5.08 1.34
CA ASN A 10 44.60 -4.65 0.26
C ASN A 10 45.50 -3.50 0.73
N TYR A 11 46.64 -3.31 0.07
CA TYR A 11 47.51 -2.17 0.32
C TYR A 11 46.77 -0.84 0.15
N PRO A 12 47.10 0.22 0.91
CA PRO A 12 46.39 1.50 0.86
C PRO A 12 46.32 2.16 -0.53
N ASN A 13 47.27 1.85 -1.42
CA ASN A 13 47.37 2.43 -2.77
C ASN A 13 47.13 1.38 -3.89
N ALA A 14 46.55 0.23 -3.56
CA ALA A 14 46.30 -0.81 -4.54
C ALA A 14 45.24 -0.36 -5.56
N SER A 15 45.58 -0.36 -6.86
CA SER A 15 44.63 0.00 -7.93
C SER A 15 43.52 -1.02 -8.14
N TYR A 16 43.78 -2.29 -7.78
CA TYR A 16 42.87 -3.43 -7.92
C TYR A 16 42.95 -4.33 -6.69
N CYS A 17 41.87 -5.04 -6.39
CA CYS A 17 41.83 -6.02 -5.32
C CYS A 17 42.60 -7.28 -5.72
N VAL A 18 43.54 -7.69 -4.87
CA VAL A 18 44.37 -8.89 -5.09
C VAL A 18 43.57 -10.21 -5.05
N SER A 19 42.37 -10.19 -4.47
CA SER A 19 41.54 -11.38 -4.30
C SER A 19 40.48 -11.55 -5.39
N CYS A 20 39.82 -10.47 -5.82
CA CYS A 20 38.69 -10.55 -6.77
C CYS A 20 38.88 -9.72 -8.05
N GLY A 21 39.99 -8.99 -8.20
CA GLY A 21 40.28 -8.20 -9.40
C GLY A 21 39.50 -6.88 -9.53
N MET A 22 38.65 -6.51 -8.56
CA MET A 22 37.90 -5.25 -8.61
C MET A 22 38.81 -4.02 -8.50
N ARG A 23 38.60 -3.00 -9.35
CA ARG A 23 39.34 -1.72 -9.30
C ARG A 23 38.97 -0.90 -8.06
N LEU A 24 39.97 -0.45 -7.30
CA LEU A 24 39.81 0.21 -6.00
C LEU A 24 39.94 1.75 -6.07
N ASN A 25 40.57 2.29 -7.12
CA ASN A 25 40.81 3.74 -7.31
C ASN A 25 39.61 4.55 -7.83
N TYR A 26 38.39 4.00 -7.81
CA TYR A 26 37.17 4.69 -8.25
C TYR A 26 36.37 5.33 -7.11
N ALA A 27 36.91 5.35 -5.89
CA ALA A 27 36.16 5.76 -4.70
C ALA A 27 36.20 7.27 -4.36
N GLN A 28 36.82 8.14 -5.18
CA GLN A 28 37.04 9.54 -4.78
C GLN A 28 36.55 10.64 -5.75
N ASN A 29 35.88 10.33 -6.87
CA ASN A 29 35.26 11.35 -7.73
C ASN A 29 33.85 10.97 -8.18
N THR A 30 33.04 10.49 -7.25
CA THR A 30 31.62 10.77 -7.32
C THR A 30 31.29 11.50 -6.03
N PRO A 31 30.86 12.78 -6.05
CA PRO A 31 29.96 13.20 -4.98
C PRO A 31 28.88 12.12 -4.98
N SER A 32 28.59 11.55 -3.82
CA SER A 32 27.53 10.57 -3.68
C SER A 32 26.28 11.13 -4.35
N GLN A 33 26.05 10.77 -5.61
CA GLN A 33 24.78 10.88 -6.30
C GLN A 33 23.90 9.76 -5.76
N PHE A 34 23.79 9.66 -4.44
CA PHE A 34 22.46 9.52 -3.90
C PHE A 34 21.88 10.91 -4.08
N PRO A 35 21.06 11.18 -5.13
CA PRO A 35 20.29 12.41 -5.13
C PRO A 35 19.64 12.50 -3.76
N ASP A 36 19.82 13.63 -3.07
CA ASP A 36 19.14 13.94 -1.81
C ASP A 36 17.75 13.33 -1.90
N LEU A 37 17.53 12.24 -1.18
CA LEU A 37 16.40 11.35 -1.45
C LEU A 37 15.14 12.24 -1.39
N PRO A 38 14.36 12.37 -2.48
CA PRO A 38 13.20 13.26 -2.53
C PRO A 38 12.04 12.77 -1.63
N MET A 39 12.33 11.85 -0.71
CA MET A 39 11.41 11.02 0.07
C MET A 39 10.65 11.77 1.17
N LYS A 40 10.87 13.08 1.39
CA LYS A 40 10.05 13.85 2.34
C LYS A 40 8.58 13.90 1.88
N TRP A 41 8.34 14.19 0.60
CA TRP A 41 6.98 14.29 0.06
C TRP A 41 6.30 12.93 -0.07
N HIS A 42 7.03 11.88 -0.45
CA HIS A 42 6.46 10.53 -0.53
C HIS A 42 5.96 10.03 0.83
N LYS A 43 6.73 10.24 1.91
CA LYS A 43 6.28 9.90 3.28
C LYS A 43 5.04 10.70 3.68
N TYR A 44 5.01 11.99 3.34
CA TYR A 44 3.84 12.83 3.56
C TYR A 44 2.60 12.29 2.82
N LEU A 45 2.74 11.91 1.55
CA LEU A 45 1.67 11.32 0.75
C LEU A 45 1.17 9.98 1.30
N VAL A 46 2.08 9.13 1.81
CA VAL A 46 1.69 7.87 2.47
C VAL A 46 0.95 8.15 3.78
N TYR A 47 1.43 9.09 4.59
CA TYR A 47 0.77 9.42 5.86
C TYR A 47 -0.60 10.05 5.63
N ILE A 48 -0.73 11.04 4.76
CA ILE A 48 -2.03 11.65 4.45
C ILE A 48 -2.96 10.60 3.84
N GLY A 49 -2.45 9.70 2.98
CA GLY A 49 -3.21 8.57 2.46
C GLY A 49 -3.76 7.67 3.56
N MET A 50 -2.94 7.30 4.55
CA MET A 50 -3.38 6.50 5.71
C MET A 50 -4.44 7.21 6.54
N TRP A 51 -4.27 8.50 6.82
CA TRP A 51 -5.26 9.28 7.56
C TRP A 51 -6.59 9.41 6.80
N SER A 52 -6.53 9.62 5.48
CA SER A 52 -7.71 9.60 4.62
C SER A 52 -8.40 8.24 4.60
N SER A 53 -7.64 7.14 4.57
CA SER A 53 -8.19 5.79 4.66
C SER A 53 -8.87 5.53 6.01
N ILE A 54 -8.28 5.96 7.13
CA ILE A 54 -8.91 5.86 8.45
C ILE A 54 -10.25 6.58 8.46
N ALA A 55 -10.29 7.83 7.98
CA ALA A 55 -11.53 8.61 7.91
C ALA A 55 -12.59 7.92 7.04
N TYR A 56 -12.18 7.41 5.87
CA TYR A 56 -13.06 6.67 4.97
C TYR A 56 -13.65 5.42 5.62
N TYR A 57 -12.83 4.58 6.25
CA TYR A 57 -13.33 3.35 6.87
C TYR A 57 -14.24 3.62 8.07
N LEU A 58 -13.96 4.65 8.86
CA LEU A 58 -14.87 5.05 9.95
C LEU A 58 -16.21 5.57 9.42
N TYR A 59 -16.18 6.31 8.30
CA TYR A 59 -17.40 6.75 7.62
C TYR A 59 -18.22 5.55 7.11
N GLU A 60 -17.60 4.61 6.41
CA GLU A 60 -18.28 3.40 5.92
C GLU A 60 -18.82 2.53 7.07
N ALA A 61 -18.06 2.38 8.16
CA ALA A 61 -18.54 1.70 9.36
C ALA A 61 -19.80 2.37 9.94
N ASN A 62 -19.82 3.71 10.00
CA ASN A 62 -21.00 4.45 10.43
C ASN A 62 -22.19 4.26 9.47
N GLN A 63 -21.95 4.22 8.16
CA GLN A 63 -23.02 3.94 7.18
C GLN A 63 -23.62 2.55 7.43
N MET A 64 -22.80 1.53 7.70
CA MET A 64 -23.29 0.19 8.04
C MET A 64 -24.14 0.18 9.33
N VAL A 65 -23.81 1.03 10.32
CA VAL A 65 -24.67 1.23 11.51
C VAL A 65 -26.03 1.83 11.13
N GLN A 66 -26.06 2.81 10.24
CA GLN A 66 -27.33 3.40 9.78
C GLN A 66 -28.17 2.38 9.00
N TYR A 67 -27.53 1.60 8.12
CA TYR A 67 -28.21 0.53 7.37
C TYR A 67 -28.78 -0.55 8.31
N ASP A 68 -28.02 -0.99 9.33
CA ASP A 68 -28.50 -1.99 10.31
C ASP A 68 -29.69 -1.49 11.14
N ARG A 69 -29.81 -0.19 11.39
CA ARG A 69 -30.98 0.40 12.07
C ARG A 69 -32.26 0.31 11.24
N ILE A 70 -32.15 0.45 9.93
CA ILE A 70 -33.30 0.41 9.00
C ILE A 70 -33.64 -1.04 8.64
N SER A 71 -32.61 -1.84 8.35
CA SER A 71 -32.73 -3.24 7.95
C SER A 71 -31.63 -4.07 8.64
N PRO A 72 -31.95 -4.70 9.80
CA PRO A 72 -30.96 -5.43 10.56
C PRO A 72 -30.59 -6.72 9.83
N MET A 73 -29.34 -6.79 9.35
CA MET A 73 -28.81 -7.94 8.64
C MET A 73 -27.46 -8.32 9.24
N ILE A 74 -27.22 -9.62 9.40
CA ILE A 74 -25.93 -10.14 9.87
C ILE A 74 -24.78 -9.60 9.01
N THR A 75 -25.02 -9.50 7.71
CA THR A 75 -24.10 -8.95 6.71
C THR A 75 -23.66 -7.52 7.03
N ASN A 76 -24.56 -6.64 7.48
CA ASN A 76 -24.23 -5.25 7.83
C ASN A 76 -23.29 -5.19 9.03
N LYS A 77 -23.51 -6.05 10.03
CA LYS A 77 -22.65 -6.15 11.21
C LYS A 77 -21.26 -6.66 10.85
N ILE A 78 -21.16 -7.69 10.02
CA ILE A 78 -19.88 -8.21 9.51
C ILE A 78 -19.08 -7.08 8.83
N PHE A 79 -19.73 -6.31 7.96
CA PHE A 79 -19.07 -5.21 7.25
C PHE A 79 -18.69 -4.06 8.17
N MET A 80 -19.53 -3.71 9.14
CA MET A 80 -19.19 -2.73 10.17
C MET A 80 -17.90 -3.12 10.91
N PHE A 81 -17.81 -4.37 11.39
CA PHE A 81 -16.61 -4.86 12.08
C PHE A 81 -15.38 -4.86 11.17
N GLN A 82 -15.56 -5.23 9.91
CA GLN A 82 -14.49 -5.26 8.94
C GLN A 82 -13.91 -3.86 8.65
N TYR A 83 -14.75 -2.86 8.40
CA TYR A 83 -14.29 -1.48 8.20
C TYR A 83 -13.61 -0.93 9.45
N PHE A 84 -14.15 -1.21 10.63
CA PHE A 84 -13.51 -0.82 11.89
C PHE A 84 -12.12 -1.47 12.05
N ALA A 85 -11.99 -2.76 11.73
CA ALA A 85 -10.71 -3.46 11.76
C ALA A 85 -9.68 -2.86 10.79
N TYR A 86 -10.11 -2.42 9.60
CA TYR A 86 -9.23 -1.71 8.65
C TYR A 86 -8.77 -0.36 9.17
N ALA A 87 -9.65 0.43 9.80
CA ALA A 87 -9.27 1.69 10.43
C ALA A 87 -8.18 1.48 11.51
N VAL A 88 -8.36 0.47 12.37
CA VAL A 88 -7.37 0.10 13.40
C VAL A 88 -6.05 -0.35 12.77
N LEU A 89 -6.10 -1.16 11.71
CA LEU A 89 -4.90 -1.64 11.03
C LEU A 89 -4.15 -0.49 10.33
N CYS A 90 -4.85 0.45 9.71
CA CYS A 90 -4.25 1.67 9.14
C CYS A 90 -3.50 2.46 10.22
N PHE A 91 -4.12 2.66 11.38
CA PHE A 91 -3.50 3.38 12.48
C PHE A 91 -2.25 2.65 13.01
N TRP A 92 -2.34 1.33 13.17
CA TRP A 92 -1.20 0.51 13.57
C TRP A 92 -0.05 0.58 12.55
N LEU A 93 -0.34 0.49 11.25
CA LEU A 93 0.67 0.61 10.19
C LEU A 93 1.30 1.99 10.15
N TRP A 94 0.51 3.05 10.32
CA TRP A 94 1.04 4.41 10.43
C TRP A 94 2.04 4.52 11.59
N TRP A 95 1.69 3.97 12.76
CA TRP A 95 2.58 3.94 13.92
C TRP A 95 3.87 3.16 13.65
N GLN A 96 3.78 2.00 13.00
CA GLN A 96 4.95 1.20 12.63
C GLN A 96 5.86 1.90 11.61
N LEU A 97 5.26 2.59 10.61
CA LEU A 97 6.01 3.38 9.63
C LEU A 97 6.68 4.60 10.27
N LYS A 98 6.04 5.24 11.25
CA LYS A 98 6.62 6.35 12.02
C LYS A 98 7.84 5.90 12.82
N ASN A 99 7.80 4.70 13.39
CA ASN A 99 8.90 4.14 14.18
C ASN A 99 9.98 3.43 13.35
N PHE A 100 9.99 3.62 12.02
CA PHE A 100 11.00 3.07 11.10
C PHE A 100 11.20 1.55 11.20
N ASN A 101 10.14 0.80 11.52
CA ASN A 101 10.25 -0.65 11.57
C ASN A 101 10.41 -1.22 10.14
N ARG A 102 11.49 -1.97 9.89
CA ARG A 102 11.82 -2.53 8.56
C ARG A 102 10.70 -3.42 8.00
N LYS A 103 9.91 -4.08 8.86
CA LYS A 103 8.78 -4.92 8.46
C LYS A 103 7.50 -4.13 8.11
N ALA A 104 7.44 -2.84 8.45
CA ALA A 104 6.24 -2.01 8.28
C ALA A 104 5.87 -1.80 6.81
N TRP A 105 6.85 -1.68 5.91
CA TRP A 105 6.59 -1.49 4.48
C TRP A 105 5.98 -2.73 3.82
N SER A 106 6.47 -3.93 4.16
CA SER A 106 5.87 -5.17 3.69
C SER A 106 4.44 -5.33 4.22
N ALA A 107 4.21 -4.98 5.48
CA ALA A 107 2.87 -5.01 6.07
C ALA A 107 1.92 -3.98 5.42
N TYR A 108 2.42 -2.81 5.02
CA TYR A 108 1.64 -1.80 4.30
C TYR A 108 1.16 -2.30 2.92
N VAL A 109 2.05 -2.96 2.17
CA VAL A 109 1.68 -3.53 0.86
C VAL A 109 0.64 -4.64 1.01
N ILE A 110 0.80 -5.51 2.01
CA ILE A 110 -0.20 -6.54 2.33
C ILE A 110 -1.54 -5.91 2.68
N PHE A 111 -1.54 -4.83 3.47
CA PHE A 111 -2.76 -4.10 3.81
C PHE A 111 -3.45 -3.48 2.59
N LEU A 112 -2.72 -2.89 1.65
CA LEU A 112 -3.33 -2.38 0.42
C LEU A 112 -4.09 -3.50 -0.30
N VAL A 113 -3.51 -4.70 -0.41
CA VAL A 113 -4.16 -5.86 -1.03
C VAL A 113 -5.39 -6.32 -0.22
N LEU A 114 -5.23 -6.47 1.10
CA LEU A 114 -6.28 -6.97 2.00
C LEU A 114 -7.44 -6.00 2.24
N SER A 115 -7.26 -4.71 1.98
CA SER A 115 -8.33 -3.71 2.08
C SER A 115 -9.12 -3.61 0.78
N ILE A 116 -8.45 -3.79 -0.36
CA ILE A 116 -9.07 -3.73 -1.69
C ILE A 116 -9.99 -4.92 -1.93
N TRP A 117 -9.48 -6.15 -1.77
CA TRP A 117 -10.19 -7.36 -2.16
C TRP A 117 -11.54 -7.54 -1.46
N PRO A 118 -11.63 -7.35 -0.14
CA PRO A 118 -12.89 -7.57 0.54
C PRO A 118 -13.89 -6.43 0.27
N SER A 119 -13.43 -5.21 -0.03
CA SER A 119 -14.30 -4.12 -0.49
C SER A 119 -14.93 -4.42 -1.85
N MET A 120 -14.22 -5.14 -2.73
CA MET A 120 -14.78 -5.63 -3.99
C MET A 120 -15.83 -6.73 -3.76
N ILE A 121 -15.55 -7.67 -2.86
CA ILE A 121 -16.51 -8.73 -2.48
C ILE A 121 -17.80 -8.12 -1.94
N ILE A 122 -17.71 -7.11 -1.05
CA ILE A 122 -18.87 -6.40 -0.50
C ILE A 122 -19.75 -5.84 -1.62
N ARG A 123 -19.15 -5.14 -2.58
CA ARG A 123 -19.89 -4.54 -3.70
C ARG A 123 -20.54 -5.60 -4.59
N ILE A 124 -19.86 -6.72 -4.84
CA ILE A 124 -20.45 -7.86 -5.58
C ILE A 124 -21.65 -8.44 -4.83
N VAL A 125 -21.50 -8.68 -3.51
CA VAL A 125 -22.60 -9.20 -2.68
C VAL A 125 -23.77 -8.23 -2.66
N PHE A 126 -23.51 -6.93 -2.53
CA PHE A 126 -24.53 -5.90 -2.55
C PHE A 126 -25.27 -5.84 -3.90
N LEU A 127 -24.54 -5.97 -5.01
CA LEU A 127 -25.10 -6.05 -6.36
C LEU A 127 -26.05 -7.26 -6.50
N ILE A 128 -25.61 -8.45 -6.07
CA ILE A 128 -26.39 -9.69 -6.15
C ILE A 128 -27.63 -9.62 -5.27
N THR A 129 -27.48 -9.15 -4.03
CA THR A 129 -28.57 -9.13 -3.05
C THR A 129 -29.64 -8.09 -3.36
N ASN A 130 -29.30 -7.01 -4.08
CA ASN A 130 -30.23 -5.94 -4.45
C ASN A 130 -30.63 -5.96 -5.94
N VAL A 131 -30.42 -7.08 -6.65
CA VAL A 131 -30.68 -7.19 -8.11
C VAL A 131 -32.07 -6.70 -8.51
N GLN A 132 -33.11 -6.98 -7.72
CA GLN A 132 -34.46 -6.53 -8.04
C GLN A 132 -34.62 -5.01 -7.94
N ALA A 133 -33.99 -4.36 -6.95
CA ALA A 133 -33.99 -2.90 -6.84
C ALA A 133 -33.27 -2.26 -8.04
N TYR A 134 -32.17 -2.86 -8.49
CA TYR A 134 -31.45 -2.41 -9.69
C TYR A 134 -32.29 -2.55 -10.97
N ILE A 135 -33.03 -3.66 -11.12
CA ILE A 135 -33.95 -3.86 -12.25
C ILE A 135 -35.05 -2.79 -12.25
N MET A 136 -35.61 -2.47 -11.09
CA MET A 136 -36.64 -1.44 -10.96
C MET A 136 -36.11 -0.02 -11.24
N ALA A 137 -34.85 0.25 -10.94
CA ALA A 137 -34.19 1.54 -11.22
C ALA A 137 -33.87 1.75 -12.72
N GLY A 138 -33.99 0.71 -13.54
CA GLY A 138 -33.83 0.78 -14.98
C GLY A 138 -32.39 0.58 -15.49
N PRO A 139 -32.22 0.37 -16.81
CA PRO A 139 -30.95 -0.08 -17.40
C PRO A 139 -29.82 0.94 -17.28
N GLY A 140 -30.12 2.24 -17.24
CA GLY A 140 -29.11 3.29 -17.07
C GLY A 140 -28.41 3.24 -15.70
N PHE A 141 -29.16 2.91 -14.64
CA PHE A 141 -28.61 2.78 -13.29
C PHE A 141 -27.71 1.54 -13.16
N ILE A 142 -28.11 0.42 -13.77
CA ILE A 142 -27.29 -0.80 -13.83
C ILE A 142 -25.96 -0.56 -14.54
N LEU A 143 -25.98 0.12 -15.70
CA LEU A 143 -24.77 0.45 -16.45
C LEU A 143 -23.84 1.39 -15.66
N TYR A 144 -24.41 2.35 -14.92
CA TYR A 144 -23.64 3.25 -14.06
C TYR A 144 -22.97 2.49 -12.90
N GLU A 145 -23.71 1.66 -12.16
CA GLU A 145 -23.17 0.88 -11.05
C GLU A 145 -22.14 -0.16 -11.51
N ALA A 146 -22.40 -0.85 -12.63
CA ALA A 146 -21.45 -1.79 -13.22
C ALA A 146 -20.17 -1.08 -13.72
N GLY A 147 -20.32 0.10 -14.35
CA GLY A 147 -19.20 0.91 -14.82
C GLY A 147 -18.34 1.44 -13.67
N THR A 148 -18.95 1.98 -12.62
CA THR A 148 -18.23 2.45 -11.43
C THR A 148 -17.55 1.30 -10.71
N PHE A 149 -18.21 0.14 -10.59
CA PHE A 149 -17.60 -1.07 -10.04
C PHE A 149 -16.35 -1.49 -10.83
N LEU A 150 -16.45 -1.60 -12.16
CA LEU A 150 -15.33 -1.98 -13.02
C LEU A 150 -14.14 -1.02 -12.87
N VAL A 151 -14.41 0.29 -12.88
CA VAL A 151 -13.37 1.33 -12.73
C VAL A 151 -12.69 1.21 -11.37
N VAL A 152 -13.45 1.02 -10.29
CA VAL A 152 -12.89 0.85 -8.93
C VAL A 152 -12.02 -0.39 -8.85
N CYS A 153 -12.45 -1.52 -9.42
CA CYS A 153 -11.68 -2.77 -9.43
C CYS A 153 -10.35 -2.57 -10.17
N ILE A 154 -10.41 -2.07 -11.41
CA ILE A 154 -9.21 -1.85 -12.23
C ILE A 154 -8.27 -0.85 -11.55
N ALA A 155 -8.78 0.31 -11.10
CA ALA A 155 -7.96 1.35 -10.47
C ALA A 155 -7.30 0.86 -9.17
N SER A 156 -8.02 0.08 -8.37
CA SER A 156 -7.49 -0.46 -7.11
C SER A 156 -6.38 -1.50 -7.35
N GLU A 157 -6.58 -2.43 -8.29
CA GLU A 157 -5.55 -3.41 -8.67
C GLU A 157 -4.32 -2.75 -9.29
N LEU A 158 -4.52 -1.77 -10.19
CA LEU A 158 -3.42 -1.01 -10.78
C LEU A 158 -2.63 -0.29 -9.70
N THR A 159 -3.32 0.33 -8.74
CA THR A 159 -2.69 1.03 -7.61
C THR A 159 -1.89 0.07 -6.74
N ALA A 160 -2.44 -1.11 -6.43
CA ALA A 160 -1.73 -2.13 -5.66
C ALA A 160 -0.48 -2.64 -6.39
N LEU A 161 -0.58 -2.93 -7.69
CA LEU A 161 0.53 -3.37 -8.54
C LEU A 161 1.63 -2.31 -8.66
N LEU A 162 1.25 -1.06 -8.93
CA LEU A 162 2.19 0.05 -9.04
C LEU A 162 2.93 0.28 -7.72
N ASN A 163 2.21 0.23 -6.58
CA ASN A 163 2.82 0.32 -5.26
C ASN A 163 3.76 -0.87 -5.01
N PHE A 164 3.34 -2.10 -5.30
CA PHE A 164 4.18 -3.29 -5.15
C PHE A 164 5.48 -3.18 -5.95
N ILE A 165 5.40 -2.81 -7.23
CA ILE A 165 6.56 -2.62 -8.11
C ILE A 165 7.46 -1.50 -7.58
N TYR A 166 6.87 -0.37 -7.18
CA TYR A 166 7.59 0.77 -6.64
C TYR A 166 8.40 0.39 -5.41
N TYR A 167 7.77 -0.24 -4.41
CA TYR A 167 8.44 -0.63 -3.17
C TYR A 167 9.46 -1.74 -3.38
N LYS A 168 9.18 -2.70 -4.27
CA LYS A 168 10.14 -3.76 -4.61
C LYS A 168 11.41 -3.17 -5.24
N LYS A 169 11.29 -2.25 -6.19
CA LYS A 169 12.44 -1.60 -6.86
C LYS A 169 13.24 -0.69 -5.93
N ARG A 170 12.59 -0.11 -4.92
CA ARG A 170 13.20 0.87 -4.01
C ARG A 170 13.50 0.32 -2.62
N ALA A 171 13.41 -1.00 -2.43
CA ALA A 171 13.62 -1.67 -1.15
C ALA A 171 14.93 -1.22 -0.46
N MET A 172 16.00 -1.03 -1.23
CA MET A 172 17.31 -0.58 -0.74
C MET A 172 17.30 0.81 -0.07
N TYR A 173 16.39 1.70 -0.45
CA TYR A 173 16.23 3.03 0.16
C TYR A 173 15.42 3.01 1.46
N PHE A 174 14.83 1.87 1.80
CA PHE A 174 14.07 1.65 3.04
C PHE A 174 14.85 0.80 4.04
N VAL A 175 16.12 0.50 3.75
CA VAL A 175 17.04 -0.18 4.67
C VAL A 175 17.95 0.89 5.27
N ASN A 176 17.92 1.05 6.59
CA ASN A 176 19.04 1.61 7.32
C ASN A 176 20.17 0.59 7.34
#